data_AF-A0A2V5U2Y7-F1
#
_entry.id   AF-A0A2V5U2Y7-F1
#
_cell.length_a   1.000
_cell.length_b   1.000
_cell.length_c   1.000
_cell.angle_alpha   90.00
_cell.angle_beta   90.00
_cell.angle_gamma   90.00
#
_symmetry.space_group_name_H-M   'P 1'
#
loop_
_entity.id
_entity.type
_entity.pdbx_description
1 polymer ?
#
loop_
_entity_poly.entity_id
_entity_poly.type
_entity_poly.pdbx_seq_one_letter_code
_entity_poly.pdbx_strand_id
1 'polypeptide(L)'
;MIVYEDLLTCRVAERVFDQITARMASDCEIYLTLRSFVVLAIPALVEQAVGDAAAADLILLSVHGQGNWPPSVERWMELLVSERAAQHGGLAAVLVRPQAAASAARERCATLEQLAQLSGRDFFFAKDVDWMP
;
A
#
# COMPACT_ATOMS: atom_id res chain seq x y z
N MET A 1 0.48 -1.34 8.12
CA MET A 1 1.14 -0.16 7.52
C MET A 1 0.29 0.39 6.38
N ILE A 2 0.14 1.70 6.26
CA ILE A 2 -0.44 2.36 5.09
C ILE A 2 0.67 3.11 4.35
N VAL A 3 0.73 2.90 3.03
CA VAL A 3 1.59 3.63 2.11
C VAL A 3 0.70 4.36 1.11
N TYR A 4 0.90 5.66 0.95
CA TYR A 4 0.00 6.49 0.14
C TYR A 4 0.73 7.48 -0.76
N GLU A 5 0.17 7.69 -1.95
CA GLU A 5 0.67 8.65 -2.95
C GLU A 5 0.51 10.11 -2.50
N ASP A 6 -0.69 10.51 -2.06
CA ASP A 6 -0.96 11.88 -1.61
C ASP A 6 -2.06 11.94 -0.53
N LEU A 7 -2.46 13.16 -0.12
CA LEU A 7 -3.45 13.35 0.93
C LEU A 7 -4.81 12.72 0.58
N LEU A 8 -5.22 12.74 -0.69
CA LEU A 8 -6.47 12.13 -1.12
C LEU A 8 -6.40 10.62 -0.95
N THR A 9 -5.31 9.99 -1.42
CA THR A 9 -5.16 8.55 -1.31
C THR A 9 -4.95 8.10 0.14
N CYS A 10 -4.34 8.92 1.00
CA CYS A 10 -4.28 8.71 2.44
C CYS A 10 -5.67 8.60 3.07
N ARG A 11 -6.57 9.54 2.78
CA ARG A 11 -7.95 9.55 3.32
C ARG A 11 -8.75 8.32 2.89
N VAL A 12 -8.56 7.88 1.65
CA VAL A 12 -9.20 6.67 1.14
C VAL A 12 -8.64 5.43 1.85
N ALA A 13 -7.32 5.37 2.02
CA ALA A 13 -6.67 4.28 2.75
C ALA A 13 -7.13 4.18 4.21
N GLU A 14 -7.22 5.30 4.92
CA GLU A 14 -7.72 5.36 6.30
C GLU A 14 -9.14 4.81 6.39
N ARG A 15 -10.03 5.18 5.45
CA ARG A 15 -11.40 4.65 5.43
C ARG A 15 -11.44 3.14 5.19
N VAL A 16 -10.63 2.63 4.27
CA VAL A 16 -10.53 1.18 4.02
C VAL A 16 -9.97 0.48 5.27
N PHE A 17 -8.97 1.07 5.92
CA PHE A 17 -8.40 0.56 7.15
C PHE A 17 -9.44 0.51 8.27
N ASP A 18 -10.21 1.58 8.49
CA ASP A 18 -11.30 1.62 9.48
C ASP A 18 -12.34 0.51 9.25
N GLN A 19 -12.66 0.21 7.97
CA GLN A 19 -13.58 -0.89 7.63
C GLN A 19 -13.00 -2.27 7.93
N ILE A 20 -11.69 -2.43 7.76
CA ILE A 20 -10.98 -3.68 8.09
C ILE A 20 -10.98 -3.86 9.61
N THR A 21 -10.56 -2.83 10.35
CA THR A 21 -10.40 -2.91 11.81
C THR A 21 -11.74 -3.05 12.53
N ALA A 22 -12.82 -2.45 12.01
CA ALA A 22 -14.17 -2.63 12.54
C ALA A 22 -14.69 -4.09 12.50
N ARG A 23 -14.05 -4.96 11.71
CA ARG A 23 -14.39 -6.38 11.59
C ARG A 23 -13.46 -7.29 12.41
N MET A 24 -12.44 -6.73 13.05
CA MET A 24 -11.49 -7.49 13.87
C MET A 24 -12.06 -7.71 15.28
N ALA A 25 -11.62 -8.78 15.95
CA ALA A 25 -11.99 -9.04 17.34
C ALA A 25 -11.44 -7.94 18.27
N SER A 26 -12.14 -7.69 19.39
CA SER A 26 -11.79 -6.66 20.38
C SER A 26 -10.39 -6.79 20.97
N ASP A 27 -9.83 -7.99 20.92
CA ASP A 27 -8.58 -8.33 21.60
C ASP A 27 -7.36 -8.20 20.67
N CYS A 28 -7.55 -7.68 19.45
CA CYS A 28 -6.48 -7.47 18.50
C CYS A 28 -5.80 -6.12 18.75
N GLU A 29 -4.49 -6.14 19.05
CA GLU A 29 -3.69 -4.92 19.10
C GLU A 29 -3.36 -4.45 17.69
N ILE A 30 -3.75 -3.20 17.38
CA ILE A 30 -3.59 -2.63 16.04
C ILE A 30 -2.57 -1.51 16.09
N TYR A 31 -1.44 -1.71 15.40
CA TYR A 31 -0.40 -0.71 15.24
C TYR A 31 -0.40 -0.16 13.81
N LEU A 32 -0.65 1.14 13.67
CA LEU A 32 -0.71 1.82 12.37
C LEU A 32 0.51 2.70 12.14
N THR A 33 1.26 2.38 11.09
CA THR A 33 2.34 3.22 10.55
C THR A 33 1.93 3.81 9.21
N LEU A 34 2.10 5.12 9.03
CA LEU A 34 1.80 5.86 7.81
C LEU A 34 3.08 6.24 7.06
N ARG A 35 3.13 6.01 5.74
CA ARG A 35 4.23 6.49 4.87
C ARG A 35 3.66 7.13 3.60
N SER A 36 4.02 8.38 3.35
CA SER A 36 3.73 9.04 2.07
C SER A 36 4.83 8.80 1.04
N PHE A 37 4.54 8.95 -0.25
CA PHE A 37 5.58 8.94 -1.28
C PHE A 37 6.63 10.05 -1.09
N VAL A 38 6.22 11.19 -0.51
CA VAL A 38 7.15 12.28 -0.15
C VAL A 38 8.14 11.82 0.91
N VAL A 39 7.68 11.08 1.93
CA VAL A 39 8.55 10.51 2.97
C VAL A 39 9.48 9.46 2.36
N LEU A 40 8.97 8.61 1.46
CA LEU A 40 9.80 7.63 0.75
C LEU A 40 10.84 8.29 -0.17
N ALA A 41 10.72 9.57 -0.52
CA ALA A 41 11.78 10.26 -1.26
C ALA A 41 13.02 10.58 -0.42
N ILE A 42 12.95 10.45 0.92
CA ILE A 42 14.07 10.73 1.83
C ILE A 42 14.84 9.42 2.07
N PRO A 43 16.10 9.28 1.62
CA PRO A 43 16.81 7.99 1.64
C PRO A 43 16.87 7.30 3.00
N ALA A 44 17.14 8.06 4.07
CA ALA A 44 17.21 7.53 5.43
C ALA A 44 15.86 6.99 5.94
N LEU A 45 14.74 7.47 5.39
CA LEU A 45 13.40 7.04 5.78
C LEU A 45 12.89 5.87 4.93
N VAL A 46 13.49 5.63 3.75
CA VAL A 46 13.16 4.45 2.92
C VAL A 46 13.52 3.17 3.64
N GLU A 47 14.71 3.08 4.22
CA GLU A 47 15.14 1.87 4.94
C GLU A 47 14.25 1.60 6.15
N GLN A 48 13.88 2.64 6.89
CA GLN A 48 12.91 2.52 7.98
C GLN A 48 11.56 2.02 7.47
N ALA A 49 11.06 2.59 6.37
CA ALA A 49 9.80 2.17 5.77
C ALA A 49 9.82 0.74 5.24
N VAL A 50 10.97 0.21 4.81
CA VAL A 50 11.12 -1.21 4.46
C VAL A 50 11.02 -2.08 5.71
N GLY A 51 11.69 -1.68 6.81
CA GLY A 51 11.59 -2.39 8.09
C GLY A 51 10.16 -2.41 8.64
N ASP A 52 9.46 -1.28 8.59
CA ASP A 52 8.05 -1.19 8.99
C ASP A 52 7.15 -2.07 8.13
N ALA A 53 7.41 -2.11 6.82
CA ALA A 53 6.68 -2.93 5.87
C ALA A 53 6.91 -4.42 6.13
N ALA A 54 8.16 -4.82 6.37
CA ALA A 54 8.54 -6.19 6.67
C ALA A 54 7.88 -6.70 7.96
N ALA A 55 7.78 -5.84 8.99
CA ALA A 55 7.13 -6.17 10.25
C ALA A 55 5.59 -6.11 10.20
N ALA A 56 4.99 -5.56 9.14
CA ALA A 56 3.54 -5.38 9.06
C ALA A 56 2.82 -6.65 8.59
N ASP A 57 1.78 -7.05 9.32
CA ASP A 57 0.84 -8.11 8.91
C ASP A 57 -0.01 -7.71 7.69
N LEU A 58 -0.18 -6.40 7.47
CA LEU A 58 -0.87 -5.84 6.32
C LEU A 58 -0.19 -4.55 5.84
N ILE A 59 0.14 -4.51 4.56
CA ILE A 59 0.52 -3.30 3.84
C ILE A 59 -0.67 -2.86 2.99
N LEU A 60 -1.23 -1.68 3.28
CA LEU A 60 -2.28 -1.07 2.47
C LEU A 60 -1.64 0.01 1.59
N LEU A 61 -1.58 -0.23 0.29
CA LEU A 61 -0.95 0.66 -0.69
C LEU A 61 -2.04 1.41 -1.47
N SER A 62 -2.22 2.70 -1.16
CA SER A 62 -3.28 3.52 -1.76
C SER A 62 -2.74 4.58 -2.70
N VAL A 63 -3.17 4.48 -3.95
CA VAL A 63 -2.58 5.22 -5.06
C VAL A 63 -3.64 5.64 -6.08
N HIS A 64 -3.31 6.58 -6.95
CA HIS A 64 -4.20 6.86 -8.08
C HIS A 64 -4.18 5.70 -9.07
N GLY A 65 -5.26 5.57 -9.86
CA GLY A 65 -5.33 4.59 -10.96
C GLY A 65 -4.45 4.94 -12.17
N GLN A 66 -3.63 5.98 -12.10
CA GLN A 66 -2.82 6.48 -13.22
C GLN A 66 -1.51 7.10 -12.73
N GLY A 67 -0.61 7.40 -13.66
CA GLY A 67 0.69 8.00 -13.37
C GLY A 67 1.78 6.95 -13.18
N ASN A 68 3.03 7.42 -13.17
CA ASN A 68 4.19 6.57 -12.99
C ASN A 68 4.54 6.44 -11.49
N TRP A 69 5.22 5.36 -11.15
CA TRP A 69 5.84 5.23 -9.84
C TRP A 69 7.03 6.19 -9.74
N PRO A 70 7.13 7.02 -8.69
CA PRO A 70 8.34 7.78 -8.46
C PRO A 70 9.53 6.83 -8.23
N PRO A 71 10.75 7.19 -8.68
CA PRO A 71 11.93 6.33 -8.49
C PRO A 71 12.19 5.91 -7.04
N SER A 72 11.83 6.77 -6.09
CA SER A 72 11.92 6.47 -4.66
C SER A 72 10.97 5.35 -4.21
N VAL A 73 9.77 5.30 -4.79
CA VAL A 73 8.78 4.25 -4.52
C VAL A 73 9.19 2.95 -5.21
N GLU A 74 9.68 3.02 -6.44
CA GLU A 74 10.27 1.86 -7.14
C GLU A 74 11.39 1.24 -6.30
N ARG A 75 12.33 2.06 -5.83
CA ARG A 75 13.40 1.61 -4.93
C ARG A 75 12.86 0.97 -3.64
N TRP A 76 11.85 1.57 -3.02
CA TRP A 76 11.24 0.98 -1.82
C TRP A 76 10.58 -0.38 -2.12
N MET A 77 9.91 -0.53 -3.26
CA MET A 77 9.33 -1.81 -3.71
C MET A 77 10.43 -2.87 -3.95
N GLU A 78 11.54 -2.50 -4.59
CA GLU A 78 12.69 -3.39 -4.82
C GLU A 78 13.34 -3.86 -3.51
N LEU A 79 13.50 -2.94 -2.55
CA LEU A 79 14.05 -3.26 -1.23
C LEU A 79 13.10 -4.16 -0.44
N LEU A 80 11.78 -3.92 -0.52
CA LEU A 80 10.77 -4.78 0.12
C LEU A 80 10.82 -6.21 -0.44
N VAL A 81 11.03 -6.38 -1.74
CA VAL A 81 11.20 -7.71 -2.37
C VAL A 81 12.51 -8.37 -1.93
N SER A 82 13.57 -7.58 -1.76
CA SER A 82 14.90 -8.08 -1.36
C SER A 82 14.96 -8.47 0.12
N GLU A 83 14.03 -7.99 0.93
CA GLU A 83 13.98 -8.26 2.37
C GLU A 83 13.62 -9.73 2.62
N ARG A 84 14.46 -10.40 3.40
CA ARG A 84 14.38 -11.85 3.67
C ARG A 84 13.75 -12.17 5.02
N ALA A 85 13.43 -11.16 5.82
CA ALA A 85 12.66 -11.35 7.05
C ALA A 85 11.36 -12.10 6.73
N ALA A 86 10.94 -12.98 7.64
CA ALA A 86 9.84 -13.94 7.47
C ALA A 86 8.64 -13.31 6.73
N GLN A 87 8.57 -13.54 5.42
CA GLN A 87 7.62 -12.93 4.49
C GLN A 87 6.22 -13.51 4.75
N HIS A 88 5.46 -12.83 5.62
CA HIS A 88 4.11 -13.21 5.98
C HIS A 88 3.23 -11.94 5.99
N GLY A 89 1.94 -12.12 5.74
CA GLY A 89 0.95 -11.04 5.75
C GLY A 89 0.42 -10.67 4.36
N GLY A 90 -0.44 -9.66 4.35
CA GLY A 90 -1.13 -9.21 3.14
C GLY A 90 -0.54 -7.94 2.54
N LEU A 91 -0.73 -7.77 1.24
CA LEU A 91 -0.66 -6.50 0.52
C LEU A 91 -2.02 -6.20 -0.09
N ALA A 92 -2.65 -5.13 0.39
CA ALA A 92 -3.92 -4.64 -0.13
C ALA A 92 -3.70 -3.40 -0.99
N ALA A 93 -4.09 -3.47 -2.26
CA ALA A 93 -4.09 -2.34 -3.18
C ALA A 93 -5.41 -1.58 -3.13
N VAL A 94 -5.33 -0.25 -3.07
CA VAL A 94 -6.48 0.66 -3.15
C VAL A 94 -6.25 1.67 -4.26
N LEU A 95 -6.95 1.51 -5.38
CA LEU A 95 -6.87 2.46 -6.49
C LEU A 95 -7.93 3.55 -6.34
N VAL A 96 -7.49 4.79 -6.20
CA VAL A 96 -8.34 5.96 -6.06
C VAL A 96 -8.66 6.55 -7.43
N ARG A 97 -9.95 6.81 -7.66
CA ARG A 97 -10.52 7.37 -8.90
C ARG A 97 -10.03 6.62 -10.15
N PRO A 98 -10.57 5.42 -10.44
CA PRO A 98 -10.27 4.70 -11.67
C PRO A 98 -10.86 5.34 -12.95
N GLN A 99 -11.24 6.64 -12.93
CA GLN A 99 -11.74 7.36 -14.13
C GLN A 99 -10.70 7.52 -15.26
N ALA A 100 -9.45 7.09 -15.03
CA ALA A 100 -8.46 6.90 -16.08
C ALA A 100 -8.86 5.75 -17.03
N ALA A 101 -8.29 5.72 -18.24
CA ALA A 101 -8.45 4.60 -19.14
C ALA A 101 -8.16 3.28 -18.39
N ALA A 102 -9.08 2.31 -18.47
CA ALA A 102 -9.02 1.06 -17.71
C ALA A 102 -7.70 0.28 -17.84
N SER A 103 -6.89 0.57 -18.86
CA SER A 103 -5.53 0.05 -19.04
C SER A 103 -4.54 0.56 -17.98
N ALA A 104 -4.49 1.86 -17.70
CA ALA A 104 -3.52 2.44 -16.75
C ALA A 104 -3.75 1.93 -15.33
N ALA A 105 -5.02 1.84 -14.91
CA ALA A 105 -5.38 1.29 -13.61
C ALA A 105 -5.02 -0.20 -13.52
N ARG A 106 -5.17 -0.95 -14.62
CA ARG A 106 -4.78 -2.36 -14.69
C ARG A 106 -3.28 -2.54 -14.60
N GLU A 107 -2.49 -1.69 -15.26
CA GLU A 107 -1.03 -1.72 -15.18
C GLU A 107 -0.55 -1.44 -13.75
N ARG A 108 -1.07 -0.40 -13.10
CA ARG A 108 -0.74 -0.11 -11.70
C ARG A 108 -1.13 -1.26 -10.76
N CYS A 109 -2.31 -1.84 -10.96
CA CYS A 109 -2.74 -3.00 -10.19
C CYS A 109 -1.80 -4.20 -10.40
N ALA A 110 -1.40 -4.46 -11.65
CA ALA A 110 -0.51 -5.55 -11.98
C ALA A 110 0.88 -5.37 -11.33
N THR A 111 1.41 -4.14 -11.28
CA THR A 111 2.65 -3.86 -10.54
C THR A 111 2.52 -4.20 -9.05
N LEU A 112 1.39 -3.85 -8.42
CA LEU A 112 1.16 -4.13 -7.01
C LEU A 112 0.93 -5.62 -6.72
N GLU A 113 0.25 -6.32 -7.61
CA GLU A 113 0.06 -7.76 -7.54
C GLU A 113 1.41 -8.49 -7.68
N GLN A 114 2.25 -8.06 -8.63
CA GLN A 114 3.60 -8.57 -8.79
C GLN A 114 4.46 -8.29 -7.54
N LEU A 115 4.35 -7.10 -6.94
CA LEU A 115 5.04 -6.77 -5.70
C LEU A 115 4.63 -7.72 -4.57
N ALA A 116 3.34 -7.99 -4.40
CA ALA A 116 2.84 -8.92 -3.39
C ALA A 116 3.42 -10.33 -3.61
N GLN A 117 3.36 -10.82 -4.86
CA GLN A 117 3.90 -12.12 -5.22
C GLN A 117 5.41 -12.23 -4.96
N LEU A 118 6.20 -11.23 -5.35
CA LEU A 118 7.65 -11.23 -5.18
C LEU A 118 8.08 -11.05 -3.72
N SER A 119 7.25 -10.43 -2.89
CA SER A 119 7.48 -10.26 -1.45
C SER A 119 6.85 -11.35 -0.58
N GLY A 120 6.29 -12.40 -1.19
CA GLY A 120 5.69 -13.54 -0.48
C GLY A 120 4.40 -13.20 0.29
N ARG A 121 3.67 -12.17 -0.14
CA ARG A 121 2.45 -11.66 0.51
C ARG A 121 1.19 -12.00 -0.26
N ASP A 122 0.10 -12.22 0.45
CA ASP A 122 -1.22 -12.39 -0.16
C ASP A 122 -1.70 -11.07 -0.75
N PHE A 123 -2.18 -11.09 -1.99
CA PHE A 123 -2.68 -9.89 -2.67
C PHE A 123 -4.17 -9.70 -2.48
N PHE A 124 -4.58 -8.50 -2.09
CA PHE A 124 -5.97 -8.08 -1.99
C PHE A 124 -6.19 -6.80 -2.79
N PHE A 125 -7.37 -6.67 -3.38
CA PHE A 125 -7.77 -5.45 -4.08
C PHE A 125 -9.04 -4.88 -3.45
N ALA A 126 -8.96 -3.65 -2.93
CA ALA A 126 -10.13 -2.93 -2.47
C ALA A 126 -10.84 -2.31 -3.68
N LYS A 127 -12.06 -2.78 -3.97
CA LYS A 127 -12.95 -2.14 -4.93
C LYS A 127 -13.56 -0.90 -4.29
N ASP A 128 -13.74 0.15 -5.10
CA ASP A 128 -14.22 1.49 -4.76
C ASP A 128 -15.00 1.56 -3.43
N VAL A 129 -14.39 2.24 -2.45
CA VAL A 129 -15.12 2.83 -1.33
C VAL A 129 -15.90 3.99 -1.91
N ASP A 130 -17.22 3.89 -2.02
CA ASP A 130 -18.10 4.94 -2.53
C ASP A 130 -17.64 6.32 -2.01
N TRP A 131 -17.06 7.09 -2.93
CA TRP A 131 -16.62 8.46 -2.67
C TRP A 131 -17.84 9.36 -2.78
N MET A 132 -18.42 9.77 -1.65
CA MET A 132 -19.30 10.93 -1.62
C MET A 132 -18.46 12.17 -1.23
N PRO A 133 -18.43 13.22 -2.08
CA PRO A 133 -17.74 14.49 -1.79
C PRO A 133 -18.40 15.28 -0.65
#